data_AF-A0A9Q0VSH5-F1
#
_entry.id   AF-A0A9Q0VSH5-F1
#
_cell.length_a   1.000
_cell.length_b   1.000
_cell.length_c   1.000
_cell.angle_alpha   90.00
_cell.angle_beta   90.00
_cell.angle_gamma   90.00
#
_symmetry.space_group_name_H-M   'P 1'
#
loop_
_entity.id
_entity.type
_entity.pdbx_description
1 polymer ?
#
loop_
_entity_poly.entity_id
_entity_poly.type
_entity_poly.pdbx_seq_one_letter_code
_entity_poly.pdbx_strand_id
1 'polypeptide(L)'
;MKIETHCCRSHEHARLCPDKGLHLHIISQVANCCNISELGFHGNITEKEVLAIVEGLPELRILDFSDSTLSSKALLMVLDGKLKCLYELNVLHCLIKDVDGKDIGCPYG
;
A
#
# COMPACT_ATOMS: atom_id res chain seq x y z
N MET A 1 -2.63 6.32 16.11
CA MET A 1 -1.58 5.67 15.30
C MET A 1 -1.20 4.39 16.02
N LYS A 2 -1.69 3.24 15.56
CA LYS A 2 -1.34 1.94 16.13
C LYS A 2 -0.43 1.26 15.10
N ILE A 3 0.87 1.38 15.29
CA ILE A 3 1.85 0.56 14.56
C ILE A 3 1.98 -0.72 15.39
N GLU A 4 1.40 -1.82 14.90
CA GLU A 4 1.69 -3.16 15.45
C GLU A 4 2.89 -3.72 14.69
N THR A 5 4.10 -3.28 15.05
CA THR A 5 5.35 -3.92 14.60
C THR A 5 5.76 -4.95 15.65
N HIS A 6 5.49 -6.23 15.40
CA HIS A 6 6.09 -7.29 16.20
C HIS A 6 7.51 -7.53 15.70
N CYS A 7 8.46 -6.79 16.28
CA CYS A 7 9.89 -6.93 15.96
C CYS A 7 10.46 -8.17 16.67
N CYS A 8 10.32 -9.35 16.06
CA CYS A 8 11.01 -10.58 16.43
C CYS A 8 11.19 -11.47 15.18
N ARG A 9 12.44 -11.92 14.94
CA ARG A 9 12.94 -12.64 13.76
C ARG A 9 11.95 -13.64 13.11
N SER A 10 11.76 -13.46 11.79
CA SER A 10 11.08 -14.32 10.78
C SER A 10 9.75 -13.70 10.27
N HIS A 11 9.82 -13.00 9.14
CA HIS A 11 8.71 -12.35 8.41
C HIS A 11 7.95 -11.26 9.17
N GLU A 12 8.10 -10.02 8.70
CA GLU A 12 7.58 -8.83 9.40
C GLU A 12 6.28 -8.35 8.74
N HIS A 13 5.28 -8.09 9.59
CA HIS A 13 3.97 -7.54 9.20
C HIS A 13 3.87 -6.11 9.72
N ALA A 14 3.45 -5.18 8.87
CA ALA A 14 3.17 -3.80 9.25
C ALA A 14 1.76 -3.39 8.83
N ARG A 15 1.11 -2.56 9.64
CA ARG A 15 -0.18 -1.93 9.30
C ARG A 15 -0.10 -0.43 9.50
N LEU A 16 -0.55 0.32 8.50
CA LEU A 16 -0.54 1.78 8.47
C LEU A 16 -1.95 2.28 8.14
N CYS A 17 -2.44 3.21 8.97
CA CYS A 17 -3.70 3.93 8.76
C CYS A 17 -3.36 5.43 8.56
N PRO A 18 -3.54 5.99 7.36
CA PRO A 18 -3.15 7.34 7.00
C PRO A 18 -4.23 8.33 7.40
N ASP A 19 -4.09 8.91 8.58
CA ASP A 19 -4.88 10.08 8.97
C ASP A 19 -4.05 11.38 8.99
N LYS A 20 -2.70 11.32 9.02
CA LYS A 20 -1.85 12.51 9.25
C LYS A 20 -0.44 12.38 8.63
N GLY A 21 -0.25 12.83 7.38
CA GLY A 21 0.97 13.40 6.76
C GLY A 21 2.38 12.80 6.94
N LEU A 22 2.58 11.74 7.73
CA LEU A 22 3.89 11.16 8.11
C LEU A 22 4.16 9.82 7.41
N HIS A 23 3.28 9.41 6.52
CA HIS A 23 3.27 8.11 5.85
C HIS A 23 4.55 7.82 5.04
N LEU A 24 5.04 8.79 4.26
CA LEU A 24 6.27 8.61 3.45
C LEU A 24 7.48 8.39 4.35
N HIS A 25 7.56 9.11 5.46
CA HIS A 25 8.64 8.97 6.43
C HIS A 25 8.60 7.59 7.08
N ILE A 26 7.41 7.09 7.45
CA ILE A 26 7.26 5.77 8.04
C ILE A 26 7.61 4.67 7.03
N ILE A 27 7.10 4.74 5.79
CA ILE A 27 7.44 3.78 4.72
C ILE A 27 8.96 3.76 4.50
N SER A 28 9.61 4.92 4.45
CA SER A 28 11.06 5.02 4.28
C SER A 28 11.85 4.44 5.47
N GLN A 29 11.42 4.68 6.71
CA GLN A 29 12.07 4.08 7.88
C GLN A 29 11.91 2.57 7.89
N VAL A 30 10.70 2.09 7.59
CA VAL A 30 10.38 0.67 7.50
C VAL A 30 11.22 -0.03 6.42
N ALA A 31 11.31 0.55 5.23
CA ALA A 31 12.14 0.04 4.14
C ALA A 31 13.63 -0.07 4.50
N ASN A 32 14.14 0.84 5.33
CA ASN A 32 15.55 0.86 5.71
C ASN A 32 15.88 -0.06 6.90
N CYS A 33 14.91 -0.39 7.75
CA CYS A 33 15.15 -1.09 9.01
C CYS A 33 14.73 -2.56 8.99
N CYS A 34 13.80 -2.94 8.13
CA CYS A 34 13.06 -4.20 8.23
C CYS A 34 12.87 -4.84 6.85
N ASN A 35 12.95 -6.18 6.79
CA ASN A 35 12.56 -6.94 5.61
C ASN A 35 11.07 -7.24 5.71
N ILE A 36 10.25 -6.26 5.35
CA ILE A 36 8.79 -6.38 5.40
C ILE A 36 8.32 -7.25 4.24
N SER A 37 7.69 -8.37 4.60
CA SER A 37 7.02 -9.24 3.64
C SER A 37 5.52 -8.96 3.55
N GLU A 38 4.93 -8.31 4.54
CA GLU A 38 3.49 -8.04 4.56
C GLU A 38 3.17 -6.61 5.04
N LEU A 39 2.39 -5.89 4.24
CA LEU A 39 2.01 -4.51 4.54
C LEU A 39 0.51 -4.30 4.32
N GLY A 40 -0.19 -3.89 5.38
CA GLY A 40 -1.51 -3.27 5.28
C GLY A 40 -1.40 -1.75 5.25
N PHE A 41 -2.01 -1.11 4.26
CA PHE A 41 -2.04 0.34 4.10
C PHE A 41 -3.45 0.77 3.72
N HIS A 42 -4.22 1.27 4.69
CA HIS A 42 -5.66 1.53 4.50
C HIS A 42 -5.93 3.01 4.19
N GLY A 43 -7.17 3.47 3.96
CA GLY A 43 -7.50 4.91 3.89
C GLY A 43 -7.25 5.58 2.53
N ASN A 44 -6.96 6.89 2.49
CA ASN A 44 -6.72 7.60 1.22
C ASN A 44 -5.25 7.54 0.81
N ILE A 45 -4.95 6.68 -0.16
CA ILE A 45 -3.61 6.34 -0.62
C ILE A 45 -3.26 7.17 -1.85
N THR A 46 -2.15 7.89 -1.77
CA THR A 46 -1.61 8.71 -2.85
C THR A 46 -0.64 7.94 -3.73
N GLU A 47 -0.46 8.39 -4.97
CA GLU A 47 0.55 7.85 -5.89
C GLU A 47 1.97 7.89 -5.32
N LYS A 48 2.28 8.91 -4.50
CA LYS A 48 3.59 9.04 -3.85
C LYS A 48 3.82 7.96 -2.80
N GLU A 49 2.79 7.62 -2.01
CA GLU A 49 2.86 6.53 -1.04
C GLU A 49 3.02 5.19 -1.73
N VAL A 50 2.25 4.93 -2.80
CA VAL A 50 2.41 3.70 -3.57
C VAL A 50 3.79 3.60 -4.19
N LEU A 51 4.31 4.69 -4.77
CA LEU A 51 5.67 4.71 -5.30
C LEU A 51 6.71 4.35 -4.23
N ALA A 52 6.59 4.94 -3.03
CA ALA A 52 7.50 4.64 -1.93
C ALA A 52 7.41 3.18 -1.46
N ILE A 53 6.22 2.57 -1.48
CA ILE A 53 6.04 1.13 -1.19
C ILE A 53 6.72 0.29 -2.27
N VAL A 54 6.41 0.55 -3.54
CA VAL A 54 6.90 -0.23 -4.68
C VAL A 54 8.43 -0.16 -4.82
N GLU A 55 9.02 1.00 -4.53
CA GLU A 55 10.48 1.19 -4.64
C GLU A 55 11.22 0.85 -3.34
N GLY A 56 10.58 0.98 -2.19
CA GLY A 56 11.20 0.76 -0.88
C GLY A 56 11.10 -0.67 -0.36
N LEU A 57 10.11 -1.45 -0.79
CA LEU A 57 9.81 -2.78 -0.22
C LEU A 57 9.86 -3.89 -1.28
N PRO A 58 11.05 -4.19 -1.87
CA PRO A 58 11.16 -5.14 -2.98
C PRO A 58 10.81 -6.60 -2.61
N GLU A 59 10.95 -6.96 -1.33
CA GLU A 59 10.67 -8.30 -0.80
C GLU A 59 9.20 -8.47 -0.35
N LEU A 60 8.35 -7.45 -0.58
CA LEU A 60 6.95 -7.48 -0.18
C LEU A 60 6.21 -8.59 -0.92
N ARG A 61 5.49 -9.42 -0.15
CA ARG A 61 4.76 -10.59 -0.62
C ARG A 61 3.25 -10.42 -0.57
N ILE A 62 2.78 -9.72 0.46
CA ILE A 62 1.38 -9.39 0.68
C ILE A 62 1.24 -7.88 0.82
N LEU A 63 0.36 -7.29 0.02
CA LEU A 63 -0.02 -5.88 0.12
C LEU A 63 -1.54 -5.79 0.26
N ASP A 64 -1.99 -5.24 1.38
CA ASP A 64 -3.40 -5.09 1.71
C ASP A 64 -3.81 -3.61 1.68
N PHE A 65 -4.59 -3.26 0.67
CA PHE A 65 -5.23 -1.97 0.49
C PHE A 65 -6.74 -2.01 0.77
N SER A 66 -7.28 -3.08 1.37
CA SER A 66 -8.71 -3.18 1.62
C SER A 66 -9.30 -1.95 2.31
N ASP A 67 -10.55 -1.63 1.96
CA ASP A 67 -11.30 -0.48 2.47
C ASP A 67 -10.57 0.88 2.25
N SER A 68 -9.83 1.01 1.14
CA SER A 68 -9.05 2.22 0.81
C SER A 68 -9.59 2.98 -0.40
N THR A 69 -9.15 4.23 -0.54
CA THR A 69 -9.31 5.03 -1.75
C THR A 69 -7.96 5.21 -2.43
N LEU A 70 -7.87 4.90 -3.72
CA LEU A 70 -6.66 5.07 -4.52
C LEU A 70 -7.00 5.48 -5.96
N SER A 71 -6.06 6.08 -6.68
CA SER A 71 -6.23 6.31 -8.12
C SER A 71 -5.96 5.02 -8.91
N SER A 72 -6.56 4.90 -10.08
CA SER A 72 -6.28 3.82 -11.04
C SER A 72 -4.80 3.80 -11.42
N LYS A 73 -4.17 4.98 -11.52
CA LYS A 73 -2.74 5.12 -11.72
C LYS A 73 -1.92 4.56 -10.56
N ALA A 74 -2.30 4.84 -9.31
CA ALA A 74 -1.65 4.26 -8.14
C ALA A 74 -1.75 2.72 -8.17
N LEU A 75 -2.91 2.16 -8.50
CA LEU A 75 -3.06 0.71 -8.64
C LEU A 75 -2.17 0.13 -9.75
N LEU A 76 -2.10 0.79 -10.91
CA LEU A 76 -1.20 0.37 -12.00
C LEU A 76 0.27 0.37 -11.60
N MET A 77 0.70 1.29 -10.75
CA MET A 77 2.09 1.33 -10.24
C MET A 77 2.44 0.09 -9.40
N VAL A 78 1.48 -0.47 -8.65
CA VAL A 78 1.67 -1.75 -7.94
C VAL A 78 1.82 -2.90 -8.94
N LEU A 79 1.03 -2.88 -10.00
CA LEU A 79 0.96 -3.93 -11.01
C LEU A 79 2.05 -3.83 -12.09
N ASP A 80 2.91 -2.81 -12.06
CA ASP A 80 3.99 -2.56 -13.02
C ASP A 80 5.14 -3.60 -12.94
N GLY A 81 5.02 -4.62 -12.09
CA GLY A 81 5.96 -5.75 -12.01
C GLY A 81 7.24 -5.47 -11.23
N LYS A 82 7.38 -4.29 -10.61
CA LYS A 82 8.50 -3.94 -9.73
C LYS A 82 8.52 -4.78 -8.44
N LEU A 83 7.36 -5.08 -7.87
CA LEU A 83 7.22 -5.95 -6.69
C LEU A 83 7.27 -7.43 -7.08
N LYS A 84 8.46 -7.95 -7.36
CA LYS A 84 8.67 -9.31 -7.91
C LYS A 84 8.23 -10.44 -6.99
N CYS A 85 8.19 -10.19 -5.68
CA CYS A 85 7.82 -11.18 -4.68
C CYS A 85 6.33 -11.13 -4.29
N LEU A 86 5.58 -10.14 -4.81
CA LEU A 86 4.17 -9.94 -4.48
C LEU A 86 3.35 -11.06 -5.11
N TYR A 87 2.71 -11.86 -4.26
CA TYR A 87 1.79 -12.91 -4.69
C TYR A 87 0.34 -12.64 -4.29
N GLU A 88 0.13 -11.75 -3.31
CA GLU A 88 -1.19 -11.35 -2.84
C GLU A 88 -1.34 -9.84 -2.80
N LEU A 89 -2.34 -9.33 -3.51
CA LEU A 89 -2.77 -7.94 -3.49
C LEU A 89 -4.26 -7.90 -3.12
N ASN A 90 -4.57 -7.41 -1.93
CA ASN A 90 -5.96 -7.26 -1.48
C ASN A 90 -6.45 -5.83 -1.77
N VAL A 91 -7.47 -5.73 -2.64
CA VAL A 91 -8.13 -4.47 -3.01
C VAL A 91 -9.65 -4.52 -2.77
N LEU A 92 -10.08 -5.38 -1.84
CA LEU A 92 -11.50 -5.53 -1.51
C LEU A 92 -12.06 -4.22 -0.94
N HIS A 93 -13.25 -3.85 -1.41
CA HIS A 93 -13.95 -2.62 -1.04
C HIS A 93 -13.13 -1.33 -1.28
N CYS A 94 -12.15 -1.37 -2.19
CA CYS A 94 -11.47 -0.16 -2.60
C CYS A 94 -12.38 0.73 -3.46
N LEU A 95 -12.32 2.04 -3.21
CA LEU A 95 -12.80 3.06 -4.13
C LEU A 95 -11.66 3.43 -5.08
N ILE A 96 -11.75 3.04 -6.36
CA ILE A 96 -10.69 3.31 -7.34
C ILE A 96 -11.12 4.47 -8.22
N LYS A 97 -10.35 5.56 -8.20
CA LYS A 97 -10.67 6.77 -8.96
C LYS A 97 -9.95 6.80 -10.31
N ASP A 98 -10.63 7.12 -11.38
CA ASP A 98 -10.02 7.43 -12.68
C ASP A 98 -9.28 8.79 -12.66
N VAL A 99 -8.80 9.20 -13.83
CA VAL A 99 -8.07 10.47 -14.03
C VAL A 99 -8.93 11.71 -13.75
N ASP A 100 -10.26 11.58 -13.86
CA ASP A 100 -11.24 12.63 -13.58
C ASP A 100 -11.75 12.56 -12.13
N GLY A 101 -11.24 11.62 -11.32
CA GLY A 101 -11.62 11.42 -9.93
C GLY A 101 -12.92 10.63 -9.74
N LYS A 102 -13.50 10.08 -10.82
CA LYS A 102 -14.72 9.27 -10.79
C LYS A 102 -14.39 7.84 -10.42
N ASP A 103 -15.26 7.19 -9.65
CA ASP A 103 -15.11 5.78 -9.32
C ASP A 103 -15.26 4.89 -10.56
N ILE A 104 -14.27 4.04 -10.83
CA ILE A 104 -14.29 3.06 -11.93
C ILE A 104 -15.06 1.79 -11.57
N GLY A 105 -15.34 1.57 -10.27
CA GLY A 105 -16.08 0.41 -9.77
C GLY A 105 -17.60 0.50 -9.93
N CYS A 106 -18.14 1.69 -10.20
CA CYS A 106 -19.57 1.92 -10.42
C CYS A 106 -19.89 2.12 -11.92
N PRO A 107 -20.28 1.07 -12.67
CA PRO A 107 -20.64 1.18 -14.08
C PRO A 107 -21.95 1.96 -14.34
N TYR A 108 -22.69 2.35 -13.29
CA TYR A 108 -23.92 3.13 -13.41
C TYR A 108 -23.95 4.21 -12.32
N GLY A 109 -23.59 5.43 -12.72
CA GLY A 109 -23.96 6.66 -12.03
C GLY A 109 -25.12 7.32 -12.76
#